data_AF-A0A378L4U9-F1
#
_entry.id   AF-A0A378L4U9-F1
#
_cell.length_a   1.000
_cell.length_b   1.000
_cell.length_c   1.000
_cell.angle_alpha   90.00
_cell.angle_beta   90.00
_cell.angle_gamma   90.00
#
_symmetry.space_group_name_H-M   'P 1'
#
loop_
_entity.id
_entity.type
_entity.pdbx_description
1 polymer ?
#
loop_
_entity_poly.entity_id
_entity_poly.type
_entity_poly.pdbx_seq_one_letter_code
_entity_poly.pdbx_strand_id
1 'polypeptide(L)'
;MKPARIITPLIQVAILTLLIIKGAFSGDVHVIGSLKHSIQPTADSSSNYNGLNNTKVIQLLKIELSDEAKKLLERRIKEIVTDHSQPSHSLLNAETPKMVQLAMNHVPVLDQGTHGTCITFAITGALDAIIGHGDYISQLCHLQLGNYLEKHGYALSGWDGNYPIAVINQIEQYGIVNKEKQTTIGCGGLTEYPTYSNKKPESYIDPQQYGTMNELIFGKIVNWSNIYWRISSAWTLAEVKEALQSGDRSVFSVMLPRIDLGVVGAVGNYKTKNDTWLITSDVLIGVPNAQAAHGMIITGYDDNAVAVDNYGKKHTGLLTLRNSWGSNWGDNGQFYMSYDYFRLLTYDVRRFSPN
;
A
#
# COMPACT_ATOMS: atom_id res chain seq x y z
N MET A 1 64.62 -48.00 -7.83
CA MET A 1 64.05 -46.68 -8.22
C MET A 1 62.86 -46.93 -9.14
N LYS A 2 61.64 -46.68 -8.66
CA LYS A 2 60.40 -46.76 -9.47
C LYS A 2 60.00 -45.32 -9.86
N PRO A 3 59.55 -45.06 -11.10
CA PRO A 3 59.11 -43.72 -11.47
C PRO A 3 57.70 -43.46 -10.91
N ALA A 4 57.53 -42.28 -10.30
CA ALA A 4 56.25 -41.81 -9.79
C ALA A 4 55.35 -41.39 -10.95
N ARG A 5 54.12 -41.93 -11.00
CA ARG A 5 53.03 -41.44 -11.86
C ARG A 5 52.51 -40.13 -11.28
N ILE A 6 52.66 -39.05 -12.03
CA ILE A 6 51.98 -37.77 -11.76
C ILE A 6 50.53 -37.93 -12.24
N ILE A 7 49.58 -37.87 -11.31
CA ILE A 7 48.15 -37.80 -11.61
C ILE A 7 47.78 -36.31 -11.50
N THR A 8 47.55 -35.67 -12.63
CA THR A 8 46.90 -34.36 -12.68
C THR A 8 45.39 -34.56 -12.51
N PRO A 9 44.71 -33.93 -11.52
CA PRO A 9 43.26 -33.92 -11.51
C PRO A 9 42.77 -32.91 -12.55
N LEU A 10 42.01 -33.38 -13.53
CA LEU A 10 41.20 -32.54 -14.39
C LEU A 10 40.13 -31.88 -13.49
N ILE A 11 40.29 -30.60 -13.17
CA ILE A 11 39.21 -29.79 -12.60
C ILE A 11 38.26 -29.51 -13.75
N GLN A 12 37.20 -30.33 -13.88
CA GLN A 12 36.05 -29.95 -14.69
C GLN A 12 35.38 -28.77 -14.01
N VAL A 13 35.64 -27.57 -14.54
CA VAL A 13 34.85 -26.38 -14.23
C VAL A 13 33.48 -26.60 -14.86
N ALA A 14 32.54 -27.09 -14.07
CA ALA A 14 31.13 -27.04 -14.42
C ALA A 14 30.73 -25.56 -14.40
N ILE A 15 30.69 -24.93 -15.57
CA ILE A 15 30.04 -23.63 -15.74
C ILE A 15 28.55 -23.90 -15.53
N LEU A 16 28.10 -23.74 -14.29
CA LEU A 16 26.68 -23.64 -13.97
C LEU A 16 26.22 -22.31 -14.54
N THR A 17 25.76 -22.32 -15.79
CA THR A 17 24.94 -21.25 -16.34
C THR A 17 23.72 -21.15 -15.44
N LEU A 18 23.75 -20.20 -14.50
CA LEU A 18 22.52 -19.71 -13.89
C LEU A 18 21.71 -19.13 -15.05
N LEU A 19 20.81 -19.95 -15.59
CA LEU A 19 19.60 -19.46 -16.20
C LEU A 19 18.96 -18.57 -15.14
N ILE A 20 19.10 -17.26 -15.34
CA ILE A 20 18.26 -16.27 -14.67
C ILE A 20 16.87 -16.57 -15.21
N ILE A 21 16.18 -17.51 -14.55
CA ILE A 21 14.74 -17.57 -14.58
C ILE A 21 14.37 -16.22 -13.98
N LYS A 22 14.09 -15.24 -14.84
CA LYS A 22 13.26 -14.11 -14.45
C LYS A 22 12.04 -14.76 -13.85
N GLY A 23 11.97 -14.79 -12.52
CA GLY A 23 10.81 -15.28 -11.81
C GLY A 23 9.65 -14.52 -12.41
N ALA A 24 8.85 -15.21 -13.21
CA ALA A 24 7.60 -14.66 -13.69
C ALA A 24 6.77 -14.50 -12.43
N PHE A 25 6.82 -13.32 -11.82
CA PHE A 25 5.76 -12.85 -10.94
C PHE A 25 4.54 -12.70 -11.85
N SER A 26 3.91 -13.81 -12.20
CA SER A 26 2.58 -13.88 -12.79
C SER A 26 1.59 -13.53 -11.69
N GLY A 27 1.69 -12.30 -11.20
CA GLY A 27 0.68 -11.70 -10.34
C GLY A 27 -0.50 -11.27 -11.20
N ASP A 28 -1.70 -11.32 -10.63
CA ASP A 28 -2.91 -10.87 -11.32
C ASP A 28 -2.82 -9.41 -11.78
N VAL A 29 -2.15 -8.58 -10.96
CA VAL A 29 -1.98 -7.14 -11.14
C VAL A 29 -0.49 -6.83 -11.23
N HIS A 30 -0.05 -6.32 -12.36
CA HIS A 30 1.34 -5.96 -12.61
C HIS A 30 1.54 -4.45 -12.43
N VAL A 31 2.38 -4.04 -11.47
CA VAL A 31 2.86 -2.67 -11.34
C VAL A 31 3.91 -2.42 -12.43
N ILE A 32 3.62 -1.47 -13.32
CA ILE A 32 4.42 -1.13 -14.51
C ILE A 32 4.93 0.32 -14.48
N GLY A 33 5.00 0.92 -13.30
CA GLY A 33 5.46 2.29 -13.07
C GLY A 33 4.44 3.09 -12.25
N SER A 34 4.40 4.41 -12.48
CA SER A 34 3.49 5.33 -11.80
C SER A 34 2.69 6.21 -12.77
N LEU A 35 1.56 6.72 -12.30
CA LEU A 35 0.68 7.66 -13.01
C LEU A 35 0.58 8.96 -12.22
N LYS A 36 1.01 10.07 -12.83
CA LYS A 36 0.79 11.40 -12.26
C LYS A 36 -0.70 11.77 -12.34
N HIS A 37 -1.23 12.33 -11.26
CA HIS A 37 -2.59 12.81 -11.19
C HIS A 37 -2.67 14.09 -10.35
N SER A 38 -3.56 15.00 -10.72
CA SER A 38 -3.75 16.28 -10.06
C SER A 38 -5.06 16.29 -9.31
N ILE A 39 -5.00 16.44 -7.99
CA ILE A 39 -6.17 16.55 -7.12
C ILE A 39 -6.54 18.02 -6.97
N GLN A 40 -7.81 18.34 -7.21
CA GLN A 40 -8.37 19.68 -7.05
C GLN A 40 -8.96 19.85 -5.65
N PRO A 41 -8.74 21.01 -4.98
CA PRO A 41 -9.36 21.29 -3.69
C PRO A 41 -10.89 21.22 -3.79
N THR A 42 -11.54 20.52 -2.87
CA THR A 42 -13.01 20.52 -2.80
C THR A 42 -13.49 21.82 -2.15
N ALA A 43 -14.35 22.57 -2.86
CA ALA A 43 -14.84 23.90 -2.49
C ALA A 43 -15.53 24.04 -1.11
N ASP A 44 -15.85 22.92 -0.43
CA ASP A 44 -16.62 22.90 0.83
C ASP A 44 -15.75 22.67 2.09
N SER A 45 -14.42 22.80 1.98
CA SER A 45 -13.52 22.74 3.14
C SER A 45 -13.64 24.03 3.97
N SER A 46 -14.71 24.11 4.76
CA SER A 46 -15.14 25.23 5.62
C SER A 46 -14.26 25.49 6.86
N SER A 47 -12.98 25.13 6.81
CA SER A 47 -11.99 25.51 7.82
C SER A 47 -11.07 26.60 7.25
N ASN A 48 -11.13 27.79 7.85
CA ASN A 48 -10.24 28.93 7.64
C ASN A 48 -8.75 28.54 7.64
N TYR A 49 -8.23 28.09 6.50
CA TYR A 49 -6.81 27.88 6.26
C TYR A 49 -6.44 28.53 4.92
N ASN A 50 -5.69 29.62 5.00
CA ASN A 50 -5.23 30.48 3.90
C ASN A 50 -4.27 29.79 2.89
N GLY A 51 -4.33 28.46 2.71
CA GLY A 51 -3.39 27.68 1.89
C GLY A 51 -4.01 26.81 0.79
N LEU A 52 -5.34 26.76 0.64
CA LEU A 52 -6.04 25.77 -0.20
C LEU A 52 -6.42 26.21 -1.63
N ASN A 53 -5.71 27.19 -2.21
CA ASN A 53 -5.91 27.55 -3.63
C ASN A 53 -5.08 26.69 -4.60
N ASN A 54 -4.28 25.73 -4.12
CA ASN A 54 -3.31 25.04 -4.95
C ASN A 54 -3.68 23.57 -5.21
N THR A 55 -3.70 23.21 -6.50
CA THR A 55 -3.76 21.82 -6.98
C THR A 55 -2.64 20.99 -6.34
N LYS A 56 -2.95 19.80 -5.81
CA LYS A 56 -1.92 18.84 -5.37
C LYS A 56 -1.64 17.84 -6.47
N VAL A 57 -0.37 17.65 -6.81
CA VAL A 57 0.06 16.56 -7.69
C VAL A 57 0.44 15.36 -6.84
N ILE A 58 -0.11 14.19 -7.18
CA ILE A 58 0.26 12.90 -6.61
C ILE A 58 0.72 11.95 -7.73
N GLN A 59 1.28 10.81 -7.34
CA GLN A 59 1.48 9.68 -8.24
C GLN A 59 0.88 8.41 -7.66
N LEU A 60 0.11 7.72 -8.49
CA LEU A 60 -0.49 6.42 -8.20
C LEU A 60 0.35 5.31 -8.84
N LEU A 61 0.14 4.07 -8.42
CA LEU A 61 0.72 2.92 -9.11
C LEU A 61 0.07 2.79 -10.48
N LYS A 62 0.88 2.71 -11.54
CA LYS A 62 0.42 2.31 -12.87
C LYS A 62 0.36 0.79 -12.90
N ILE A 63 -0.80 0.24 -13.24
CA ILE A 63 -1.00 -1.20 -13.28
C ILE A 63 -1.49 -1.71 -14.63
N GLU A 64 -1.19 -2.98 -14.89
CA GLU A 64 -1.74 -3.77 -15.98
C GLU A 64 -2.38 -5.04 -15.40
N LEU A 65 -3.60 -5.35 -15.84
CA LEU A 65 -4.35 -6.52 -15.40
C LEU A 65 -4.13 -7.70 -16.36
N SER A 66 -3.78 -8.86 -15.79
CA SER A 66 -3.84 -10.14 -16.49
C SER A 66 -5.28 -10.51 -16.89
N ASP A 67 -5.43 -11.44 -17.83
CA ASP A 67 -6.74 -11.95 -18.22
C ASP A 67 -7.42 -12.71 -17.08
N GLU A 68 -6.64 -13.39 -16.23
CA GLU A 68 -7.09 -14.05 -15.02
C GLU A 68 -7.67 -13.04 -14.01
N ALA A 69 -7.02 -11.88 -13.86
CA ALA A 69 -7.50 -10.81 -12.99
C ALA A 69 -8.83 -10.23 -13.49
N LYS A 70 -8.95 -9.98 -14.80
CA LYS A 70 -10.21 -9.50 -15.40
C LYS A 70 -11.35 -10.48 -15.17
N LYS A 71 -11.12 -11.78 -15.41
CA LYS A 71 -12.11 -12.84 -15.13
C LYS A 71 -12.48 -12.91 -13.64
N LEU A 72 -11.51 -12.73 -12.75
CA LEU A 72 -11.75 -12.68 -11.31
C LEU A 72 -12.63 -11.48 -10.92
N LEU A 73 -12.39 -10.31 -11.51
CA LEU A 73 -13.21 -9.12 -11.30
C LEU A 73 -14.65 -9.32 -11.79
N GLU A 74 -14.85 -9.91 -12.98
CA GLU A 74 -16.19 -10.25 -13.48
C GLU A 74 -16.95 -11.17 -12.53
N ARG A 75 -16.28 -12.16 -11.94
CA ARG A 75 -16.87 -13.04 -10.92
C ARG A 75 -17.25 -12.26 -9.66
N ARG A 76 -16.35 -11.43 -9.13
CA ARG A 76 -16.60 -10.61 -7.93
C ARG A 76 -17.76 -9.63 -8.12
N ILE A 77 -17.92 -9.04 -9.30
CA ILE A 77 -19.06 -8.17 -9.63
C ILE A 77 -20.37 -8.96 -9.49
N LYS A 78 -20.44 -10.19 -10.04
CA LYS A 78 -21.63 -11.05 -9.92
C LYS A 78 -21.94 -11.41 -8.47
N GLU A 79 -20.90 -11.74 -7.68
CA GLU A 79 -21.05 -12.07 -6.26
C GLU A 79 -21.63 -10.90 -5.46
N ILE A 80 -21.10 -9.68 -5.63
CA ILE A 80 -21.59 -8.49 -4.93
C ILE A 80 -23.06 -8.21 -5.29
N VAL A 81 -23.42 -8.27 -6.57
CA VAL A 81 -24.81 -8.09 -7.01
C VAL A 81 -25.74 -9.15 -6.42
N THR A 82 -25.27 -10.39 -6.29
CA THR A 82 -26.06 -11.50 -5.74
C THR A 82 -26.21 -11.40 -4.22
N ASP A 83 -25.16 -11.02 -3.49
CA ASP A 83 -25.20 -10.83 -2.03
C ASP A 83 -26.25 -9.77 -1.63
N HIS A 84 -26.36 -8.68 -2.39
CA HIS A 84 -27.41 -7.65 -2.17
C HIS A 84 -28.83 -8.17 -2.39
N SER A 85 -29.00 -9.28 -3.12
CA SER A 85 -30.30 -9.89 -3.40
C SER A 85 -30.76 -10.87 -2.32
N GLN A 86 -29.87 -11.28 -1.41
CA GLN A 86 -30.15 -12.24 -0.34
C GLN A 86 -30.07 -11.56 1.04
N PRO A 87 -31.08 -11.72 1.91
CA PRO A 87 -30.97 -11.24 3.28
C PRO A 87 -29.79 -11.94 3.98
N SER A 88 -28.91 -11.18 4.62
CA SER A 88 -27.75 -11.70 5.33
C SER A 88 -28.18 -12.59 6.50
N HIS A 89 -28.18 -13.90 6.33
CA HIS A 89 -28.34 -14.84 7.42
C HIS A 89 -26.99 -15.03 8.11
N SER A 90 -26.78 -14.33 9.23
CA SER A 90 -25.64 -14.58 10.12
C SER A 90 -25.77 -15.96 10.74
N LEU A 91 -24.96 -16.92 10.30
CA LEU A 91 -24.92 -18.29 10.85
C LEU A 91 -23.96 -18.45 12.03
N LEU A 92 -23.35 -17.37 12.52
CA LEU A 92 -22.41 -17.41 13.65
C LEU A 92 -22.76 -16.31 14.66
N ASN A 93 -23.39 -16.72 15.76
CA ASN A 93 -23.64 -15.91 16.96
C ASN A 93 -22.37 -15.77 17.81
N ALA A 94 -21.34 -15.11 17.28
CA ALA A 94 -20.31 -14.50 18.11
C ALA A 94 -20.58 -12.99 18.13
N GLU A 95 -20.83 -12.42 19.31
CA GLU A 95 -20.94 -10.98 19.52
C GLU A 95 -19.58 -10.32 19.26
N THR A 96 -19.23 -10.14 17.99
CA THR A 96 -18.08 -9.34 17.60
C THR A 96 -18.45 -7.86 17.63
N PRO A 97 -17.52 -6.97 18.02
CA PRO A 97 -17.78 -5.53 18.01
C PRO A 97 -18.24 -5.08 16.61
N LYS A 98 -19.30 -4.28 16.54
CA LYS A 98 -19.78 -3.72 15.26
C LYS A 98 -18.90 -2.59 14.73
N MET A 99 -18.04 -2.03 15.58
CA MET A 99 -17.12 -0.97 15.23
C MET A 99 -15.82 -1.15 16.01
N VAL A 100 -14.68 -0.94 15.34
CA VAL A 100 -13.35 -0.85 15.94
C VAL A 100 -12.60 0.30 15.27
N GLN A 101 -11.94 1.16 16.04
CA GLN A 101 -11.10 2.24 15.52
C GLN A 101 -9.80 2.32 16.33
N LEU A 102 -8.68 1.95 15.71
CA LEU A 102 -7.36 1.90 16.36
C LEU A 102 -6.57 3.23 16.25
N ALA A 103 -7.03 4.16 15.42
CA ALA A 103 -6.27 5.35 15.03
C ALA A 103 -4.86 4.97 14.54
N MET A 104 -3.84 5.81 14.76
CA MET A 104 -2.47 5.60 14.27
C MET A 104 -1.38 5.83 15.32
N ASN A 105 -1.72 5.71 16.62
CA ASN A 105 -0.77 5.85 17.72
C ASN A 105 0.18 7.07 17.60
N HIS A 106 -0.40 8.26 17.41
CA HIS A 106 0.30 9.54 17.22
C HIS A 106 1.19 9.64 15.97
N VAL A 107 1.19 8.66 15.06
CA VAL A 107 1.82 8.82 13.75
C VAL A 107 1.07 9.91 12.96
N PRO A 108 1.77 10.97 12.52
CA PRO A 108 1.13 12.05 11.76
C PRO A 108 0.63 11.53 10.41
N VAL A 109 -0.20 12.33 9.74
CA VAL A 109 -0.56 12.04 8.35
C VAL A 109 0.66 12.32 7.47
N LEU A 110 1.22 11.27 6.90
CA LEU A 110 2.39 11.38 6.03
C LEU A 110 2.00 11.92 4.65
N ASP A 111 2.99 12.44 3.91
CA ASP A 111 2.81 12.97 2.56
C ASP A 111 3.85 12.38 1.59
N GLN A 112 3.39 11.50 0.70
CA GLN A 112 4.21 10.90 -0.36
C GLN A 112 4.62 11.94 -1.42
N GLY A 113 3.94 13.09 -1.46
CA GLY A 113 4.21 14.13 -2.41
C GLY A 113 3.94 13.71 -3.85
N THR A 114 4.83 14.15 -4.76
CA THR A 114 4.68 13.96 -6.20
C THR A 114 5.26 12.64 -6.72
N HIS A 115 5.50 11.64 -5.85
CA HIS A 115 6.17 10.38 -6.18
C HIS A 115 5.27 9.16 -5.98
N GLY A 116 5.53 8.08 -6.71
CA GLY A 116 4.74 6.83 -6.70
C GLY A 116 5.07 5.93 -5.50
N THR A 117 5.24 6.50 -4.32
CA THR A 117 5.83 5.86 -3.13
C THR A 117 4.80 5.39 -2.10
N CYS A 118 3.51 5.35 -2.46
CA CYS A 118 2.40 5.07 -1.53
C CYS A 118 2.56 3.76 -0.74
N ILE A 119 3.06 2.68 -1.37
CA ILE A 119 3.31 1.41 -0.67
C ILE A 119 4.33 1.58 0.47
N THR A 120 5.45 2.27 0.21
CA THR A 120 6.47 2.55 1.22
C THR A 120 5.90 3.38 2.36
N PHE A 121 5.14 4.43 2.04
CA PHE A 121 4.50 5.28 3.04
C PHE A 121 3.46 4.53 3.88
N ALA A 122 2.65 3.66 3.26
CA ALA A 122 1.67 2.85 3.98
C ALA A 122 2.34 1.83 4.91
N ILE A 123 3.36 1.11 4.45
CA ILE A 123 4.09 0.14 5.27
C ILE A 123 4.81 0.82 6.42
N THR A 124 5.61 1.85 6.13
CA THR A 124 6.34 2.58 7.18
C THR A 124 5.40 3.22 8.19
N GLY A 125 4.28 3.82 7.76
CA GLY A 125 3.27 4.37 8.68
C GLY A 125 2.60 3.31 9.56
N ALA A 126 2.34 2.11 9.04
CA ALA A 126 1.77 1.02 9.84
C ALA A 126 2.76 0.48 10.87
N LEU A 127 4.04 0.35 10.49
CA LEU A 127 5.13 -0.04 11.38
C LEU A 127 5.38 1.02 12.46
N ASP A 128 5.40 2.30 12.08
CA ASP A 128 5.52 3.44 13.00
C ASP A 128 4.40 3.44 14.05
N ALA A 129 3.18 3.05 13.66
CA ALA A 129 2.05 2.99 14.59
C ALA A 129 2.20 1.87 15.64
N ILE A 130 2.95 0.81 15.30
CA ILE A 130 3.31 -0.27 16.23
C ILE A 130 4.50 0.15 17.10
N ILE A 131 5.52 0.78 16.50
CA ILE A 131 6.70 1.29 17.23
C ILE A 131 6.30 2.38 18.23
N GLY A 132 5.34 3.23 17.88
CA GLY A 132 4.77 4.25 18.76
C GLY A 132 5.62 5.51 18.93
N HIS A 133 6.52 5.79 17.99
CA HIS A 133 7.43 6.95 18.03
C HIS A 133 7.07 8.07 17.03
N GLY A 134 5.83 8.11 16.53
CA GLY A 134 5.43 9.10 15.53
C GLY A 134 5.99 8.78 14.13
N ASP A 135 6.38 9.79 13.35
CA ASP A 135 7.11 9.57 12.08
C ASP A 135 8.56 9.18 12.39
N TYR A 136 8.81 7.88 12.52
CA TYR A 136 10.11 7.34 12.97
C TYR A 136 10.91 6.74 11.82
N ILE A 137 10.29 5.95 10.94
CA ILE A 137 10.99 5.30 9.83
C ILE A 137 11.24 6.28 8.68
N SER A 138 12.47 6.31 8.18
CA SER A 138 12.86 7.06 6.99
C SER A 138 12.38 6.38 5.70
N GLN A 139 11.32 6.93 5.09
CA GLN A 139 10.92 6.53 3.74
C GLN A 139 12.02 6.86 2.72
N LEU A 140 12.71 8.00 2.89
CA LEU A 140 13.81 8.42 2.03
C LEU A 140 14.92 7.36 1.99
N CYS A 141 15.48 6.98 3.13
CA CYS A 141 16.58 6.03 3.19
C CYS A 141 16.20 4.68 2.60
N HIS A 142 14.98 4.20 2.88
CA HIS A 142 14.46 2.98 2.27
C HIS A 142 14.42 3.08 0.73
N LEU A 143 13.90 4.19 0.20
CA LEU A 143 13.82 4.40 -1.25
C LEU A 143 15.19 4.66 -1.91
N GLN A 144 16.14 5.26 -1.19
CA GLN A 144 17.52 5.45 -1.66
C GLN A 144 18.28 4.13 -1.71
N LEU A 145 18.04 3.22 -0.77
CA LEU A 145 18.53 1.84 -0.87
C LEU A 145 17.85 1.13 -2.06
N GLY A 146 16.55 1.36 -2.24
CA GLY A 146 15.80 0.88 -3.41
C GLY A 146 16.44 1.31 -4.74
N ASN A 147 16.87 2.57 -4.89
CA ASN A 147 17.59 3.02 -6.08
C ASN A 147 18.87 2.22 -6.34
N TYR A 148 19.63 1.89 -5.29
CA TYR A 148 20.80 1.02 -5.44
C TYR A 148 20.39 -0.37 -5.95
N LEU A 149 19.36 -0.97 -5.34
CA LEU A 149 18.90 -2.31 -5.69
C LEU A 149 18.38 -2.37 -7.13
N GLU A 150 17.63 -1.35 -7.58
CA GLU A 150 17.13 -1.24 -8.95
C GLU A 150 18.26 -1.09 -9.96
N LYS A 151 19.21 -0.19 -9.69
CA LYS A 151 20.36 0.05 -10.57
C LYS A 151 21.21 -1.21 -10.79
N HIS A 152 21.26 -2.10 -9.81
CA HIS A 152 22.02 -3.36 -9.88
C HIS A 152 21.15 -4.58 -10.22
N GLY A 153 19.87 -4.39 -10.53
CA GLY A 153 18.97 -5.46 -10.99
C GLY A 153 18.46 -6.41 -9.90
N TYR A 154 18.49 -5.98 -8.63
CA TYR A 154 18.05 -6.80 -7.49
C TYR A 154 16.55 -6.63 -7.14
N ALA A 155 16.02 -5.41 -7.19
CA ALA A 155 14.63 -5.11 -6.81
C ALA A 155 14.14 -3.79 -7.44
N LEU A 156 12.84 -3.50 -7.35
CA LEU A 156 12.30 -2.18 -7.72
C LEU A 156 12.69 -1.13 -6.69
N SER A 157 12.93 0.11 -7.13
CA SER A 157 13.33 1.20 -6.23
C SER A 157 12.23 1.64 -5.27
N GLY A 158 10.97 1.53 -5.70
CA GLY A 158 9.79 2.01 -5.00
C GLY A 158 9.45 3.48 -5.20
N TRP A 159 10.29 4.26 -5.91
CA TRP A 159 9.96 5.65 -6.26
C TRP A 159 8.81 5.76 -7.28
N ASP A 160 8.71 4.79 -8.17
CA ASP A 160 7.73 4.73 -9.26
C ASP A 160 6.79 3.52 -9.10
N GLY A 161 6.48 3.19 -7.85
CA GLY A 161 5.64 2.06 -7.48
C GLY A 161 6.41 0.82 -7.02
N ASN A 162 5.76 0.06 -6.15
CA ASN A 162 6.28 -1.19 -5.63
C ASN A 162 5.13 -2.14 -5.24
N TYR A 163 5.47 -3.34 -4.77
CA TYR A 163 4.53 -4.27 -4.14
C TYR A 163 4.75 -4.28 -2.63
N PRO A 164 3.69 -4.47 -1.80
CA PRO A 164 3.86 -4.56 -0.36
C PRO A 164 4.91 -5.60 0.07
N ILE A 165 4.90 -6.78 -0.54
CA ILE A 165 5.87 -7.84 -0.24
C ILE A 165 7.32 -7.45 -0.57
N ALA A 166 7.55 -6.66 -1.62
CA ALA A 166 8.91 -6.25 -1.99
C ALA A 166 9.49 -5.25 -0.98
N VAL A 167 8.67 -4.30 -0.52
CA VAL A 167 9.05 -3.36 0.55
C VAL A 167 9.30 -4.11 1.87
N ILE A 168 8.42 -5.06 2.23
CA ILE A 168 8.58 -5.90 3.43
C ILE A 168 9.88 -6.70 3.35
N ASN A 169 10.15 -7.40 2.25
CA ASN A 169 11.37 -8.19 2.08
C ASN A 169 12.63 -7.31 2.15
N GLN A 170 12.59 -6.09 1.62
CA GLN A 170 13.70 -5.15 1.75
C GLN A 170 13.92 -4.74 3.22
N ILE A 171 12.85 -4.48 4.00
CA ILE A 171 12.95 -4.20 5.44
C ILE A 171 13.43 -5.43 6.21
N GLU A 172 13.00 -6.63 5.85
CA GLU A 172 13.44 -7.87 6.49
C GLU A 172 14.93 -8.13 6.27
N GLN A 173 15.40 -7.92 5.05
CA GLN A 173 16.80 -8.15 4.69
C GLN A 173 17.74 -7.05 5.22
N TYR A 174 17.33 -5.78 5.13
CA TYR A 174 18.21 -4.64 5.40
C TYR A 174 17.83 -3.81 6.62
N GLY A 175 16.68 -4.03 7.23
CA GLY A 175 16.17 -3.21 8.33
C GLY A 175 15.64 -1.85 7.89
N ILE A 176 15.24 -1.05 8.87
CA ILE A 176 14.83 0.36 8.71
C ILE A 176 15.98 1.30 9.06
N VAL A 177 15.92 2.54 8.57
CA VAL A 177 16.72 3.66 9.11
C VAL A 177 15.75 4.67 9.68
N ASN A 178 16.05 5.25 10.84
CA ASN A 178 15.17 6.22 11.49
C ASN A 178 15.36 7.65 10.94
N LYS A 179 14.40 8.54 11.22
CA LYS A 179 14.41 9.95 10.77
C LYS A 179 15.58 10.74 11.35
N GLU A 180 16.03 10.45 12.58
CA GLU A 180 17.18 11.13 13.17
C GLU A 180 18.43 10.91 12.31
N LYS A 181 18.76 9.65 12.00
CA LYS A 181 19.89 9.28 11.12
C LYS A 181 19.73 9.85 9.71
N GLN A 182 18.52 9.86 9.16
CA GLN A 182 18.24 10.54 7.88
C GLN A 182 18.64 12.01 7.95
N THR A 183 18.25 12.74 9.00
CA THR A 183 18.50 14.18 9.10
C THR A 183 19.96 14.53 9.43
N THR A 184 20.65 13.70 10.21
CA THR A 184 22.02 13.99 10.68
C THR A 184 23.11 13.44 9.76
N ILE A 185 22.88 12.27 9.14
CA ILE A 185 23.85 11.59 8.27
C ILE A 185 23.48 11.71 6.79
N GLY A 186 22.18 11.60 6.48
CA GLY A 186 21.68 11.59 5.11
C GLY A 186 21.75 10.22 4.43
N CYS A 187 20.95 10.07 3.38
CA CYS A 187 20.85 8.87 2.56
C CYS A 187 20.96 9.25 1.09
N GLY A 188 22.01 8.79 0.41
CA GLY A 188 22.29 9.19 -0.97
C GLY A 188 22.50 10.70 -1.14
N GLY A 189 23.10 11.35 -0.14
CA GLY A 189 23.34 12.80 -0.13
C GLY A 189 22.11 13.66 0.19
N LEU A 190 20.97 13.05 0.54
CA LEU A 190 19.74 13.75 0.91
C LEU A 190 19.44 13.56 2.40
N THR A 191 19.12 14.65 3.09
CA THR A 191 18.71 14.65 4.50
C THR A 191 17.19 14.79 4.68
N GLU A 192 16.46 15.11 3.61
CA GLU A 192 15.02 15.32 3.61
C GLU A 192 14.36 14.63 2.41
N TYR A 193 13.13 14.14 2.63
CA TYR A 193 12.35 13.55 1.55
C TYR A 193 11.89 14.64 0.59
N PRO A 194 12.09 14.51 -0.73
CA PRO A 194 11.83 15.56 -1.70
C PRO A 194 10.34 15.64 -2.08
N THR A 195 9.45 15.87 -1.10
CA THR A 195 7.97 15.78 -1.22
C THR A 195 7.41 16.56 -2.42
N TYR A 196 7.88 17.79 -2.63
CA TYR A 196 7.37 18.68 -3.67
C TYR A 196 8.33 18.84 -4.86
N SER A 197 9.34 17.97 -4.96
CA SER A 197 10.24 17.93 -6.11
C SER A 197 9.65 17.13 -7.25
N ASN A 198 9.56 17.76 -8.42
CA ASN A 198 9.13 17.09 -9.65
C ASN A 198 10.15 16.09 -10.19
N LYS A 199 11.36 16.03 -9.60
CA LYS A 199 12.44 15.12 -9.98
C LYS A 199 12.62 14.03 -8.93
N LYS A 200 12.58 12.78 -9.38
CA LYS A 200 13.04 11.61 -8.63
C LYS A 200 14.54 11.75 -8.35
N PRO A 201 15.01 11.43 -7.13
CA PRO A 201 16.44 11.34 -6.87
C PRO A 201 17.10 10.21 -7.66
N GLU A 202 18.20 10.52 -8.34
CA GLU A 202 19.05 9.54 -9.04
C GLU A 202 20.18 8.99 -8.16
N SER A 203 20.43 9.63 -7.01
CA SER A 203 21.37 9.14 -6.02
C SER A 203 20.84 7.89 -5.32
N TYR A 204 21.72 7.21 -4.61
CA TYR A 204 21.40 6.03 -3.81
C TYR A 204 22.33 5.93 -2.62
N ILE A 205 21.94 5.11 -1.65
CA ILE A 205 22.81 4.65 -0.56
C ILE A 205 23.10 3.17 -0.78
N ASP A 206 24.37 2.77 -0.73
CA ASP A 206 24.73 1.37 -0.87
C ASP A 206 24.43 0.57 0.42
N PRO A 207 24.31 -0.77 0.34
CA PRO A 207 23.96 -1.59 1.48
C PRO A 207 24.96 -1.55 2.63
N GLN A 208 26.25 -1.31 2.36
CA GLN A 208 27.27 -1.23 3.42
C GLN A 208 27.05 0.04 4.23
N GLN A 209 26.88 1.20 3.57
CA GLN A 209 26.57 2.44 4.26
C GLN A 209 25.22 2.37 4.98
N TYR A 210 24.18 1.84 4.34
CA TYR A 210 22.86 1.66 4.96
C TYR A 210 22.94 0.78 6.22
N GLY A 211 23.72 -0.31 6.17
CA GLY A 211 23.91 -1.24 7.29
C GLY A 211 24.59 -0.63 8.51
N THR A 212 25.28 0.51 8.38
CA THR A 212 25.83 1.23 9.56
C THR A 212 24.75 2.00 10.35
N MET A 213 23.59 2.20 9.74
CA MET A 213 22.48 3.01 10.28
C MET A 213 21.24 2.19 10.58
N ASN A 214 21.18 0.94 10.14
CA ASN A 214 19.94 0.17 10.13
C ASN A 214 19.54 -0.34 11.52
N GLU A 215 18.26 -0.67 11.64
CA GLU A 215 17.66 -1.36 12.78
C GLU A 215 16.79 -2.50 12.26
N LEU A 216 17.02 -3.70 12.78
CA LEU A 216 16.19 -4.88 12.46
C LEU A 216 14.99 -4.91 13.40
N ILE A 217 13.77 -4.83 12.84
CA ILE A 217 12.53 -4.74 13.61
C ILE A 217 11.66 -6.00 13.53
N PHE A 218 11.74 -6.76 12.43
CA PHE A 218 10.95 -7.97 12.25
C PHE A 218 11.44 -9.10 13.16
N GLY A 219 10.50 -9.83 13.79
CA GLY A 219 10.79 -10.86 14.78
C GLY A 219 11.32 -10.33 16.12
N LYS A 220 11.33 -9.00 16.31
CA LYS A 220 11.76 -8.35 17.55
C LYS A 220 10.68 -7.43 18.10
N ILE A 221 10.20 -6.50 17.28
CA ILE A 221 9.20 -5.49 17.65
C ILE A 221 7.86 -5.79 16.97
N VAL A 222 7.92 -6.26 15.73
CA VAL A 222 6.77 -6.42 14.87
C VAL A 222 6.92 -7.70 14.04
N ASN A 223 5.81 -8.36 13.75
CA ASN A 223 5.67 -9.44 12.79
C ASN A 223 4.69 -9.02 11.71
N TRP A 224 4.71 -9.74 10.59
CA TRP A 224 3.77 -9.52 9.50
C TRP A 224 3.21 -10.83 8.98
N SER A 225 2.00 -10.79 8.41
CA SER A 225 1.40 -11.93 7.73
C SER A 225 0.61 -11.50 6.50
N ASN A 226 0.44 -12.43 5.55
CA ASN A 226 -0.47 -12.24 4.42
C ASN A 226 -1.87 -12.67 4.83
N ILE A 227 -2.84 -11.75 4.77
CA ILE A 227 -4.25 -12.04 5.07
C ILE A 227 -5.16 -11.85 3.85
N TYR A 228 -4.56 -11.71 2.66
CA TYR A 228 -5.30 -11.61 1.41
C TYR A 228 -5.69 -12.98 0.86
N TRP A 229 -6.99 -13.20 0.69
CA TRP A 229 -7.57 -14.41 0.11
C TRP A 229 -8.06 -14.14 -1.31
N ARG A 230 -7.21 -14.42 -2.30
CA ARG A 230 -7.50 -14.20 -3.74
C ARG A 230 -8.88 -14.69 -4.18
N ILE A 231 -9.25 -15.90 -3.75
CA ILE A 231 -10.49 -16.56 -4.17
C ILE A 231 -11.71 -16.04 -3.40
N SER A 232 -11.53 -15.58 -2.17
CA SER A 232 -12.62 -15.17 -1.29
C SER A 232 -12.38 -13.80 -0.65
N SER A 233 -12.96 -12.78 -1.28
CA SER A 233 -12.90 -11.40 -0.79
C SER A 233 -13.66 -11.20 0.53
N ALA A 234 -14.70 -12.00 0.78
CA ALA A 234 -15.42 -12.00 2.06
C ALA A 234 -14.53 -12.46 3.21
N TRP A 235 -13.73 -13.51 3.00
CA TRP A 235 -12.76 -13.97 4.00
C TRP A 235 -11.64 -12.94 4.20
N THR A 236 -11.17 -12.30 3.13
CA THR A 236 -10.21 -11.18 3.25
C THR A 236 -10.74 -10.07 4.16
N LEU A 237 -12.02 -9.69 3.99
CA LEU A 237 -12.64 -8.68 4.86
C LEU A 237 -12.77 -9.17 6.31
N ALA A 238 -13.13 -10.44 6.52
CA ALA A 238 -13.22 -11.04 7.85
C ALA A 238 -11.87 -11.01 8.59
N GLU A 239 -10.78 -11.41 7.92
CA GLU A 239 -9.42 -11.37 8.48
C GLU A 239 -8.97 -9.93 8.82
N VAL A 240 -9.34 -8.95 7.99
CA VAL A 240 -9.07 -7.53 8.29
C VAL A 240 -9.80 -7.10 9.56
N LYS A 241 -11.07 -7.47 9.71
CA LYS A 241 -11.85 -7.15 10.91
C LYS A 241 -11.28 -7.84 12.15
N GLU A 242 -10.85 -9.10 12.03
CA GLU A 242 -10.20 -9.84 13.11
C GLU A 242 -8.86 -9.22 13.51
N ALA A 243 -8.04 -8.81 12.54
CA ALA A 243 -6.80 -8.09 12.80
C ALA A 243 -7.06 -6.81 13.59
N LEU A 244 -8.04 -6.00 13.16
CA LEU A 244 -8.42 -4.76 13.85
C LEU A 244 -8.94 -5.03 15.27
N GLN A 245 -9.78 -6.05 15.47
CA GLN A 245 -10.25 -6.48 16.79
C GLN A 245 -9.10 -6.90 17.71
N SER A 246 -8.03 -7.44 17.14
CA SER A 246 -6.81 -7.82 17.86
C SER A 246 -5.86 -6.65 18.14
N GLY A 247 -6.19 -5.43 17.70
CA GLY A 247 -5.34 -4.25 17.84
C GLY A 247 -4.33 -4.06 16.71
N ASP A 248 -4.40 -4.87 15.66
CA ASP A 248 -3.47 -4.85 14.54
C ASP A 248 -3.99 -4.03 13.37
N ARG A 249 -3.07 -3.35 12.69
CA ARG A 249 -3.35 -2.60 11.46
C ARG A 249 -2.95 -3.44 10.25
N SER A 250 -3.57 -3.13 9.12
CA SER A 250 -3.25 -3.79 7.87
C SER A 250 -2.92 -2.77 6.79
N VAL A 251 -1.94 -3.07 5.95
CA VAL A 251 -1.68 -2.34 4.71
C VAL A 251 -2.30 -3.12 3.56
N PHE A 252 -2.95 -2.43 2.63
CA PHE A 252 -3.56 -3.07 1.48
C PHE A 252 -3.30 -2.31 0.19
N SER A 253 -3.34 -3.03 -0.92
CA SER A 253 -3.30 -2.47 -2.27
C SER A 253 -4.64 -2.63 -2.95
N VAL A 254 -5.13 -1.53 -3.53
CA VAL A 254 -6.46 -1.44 -4.13
C VAL A 254 -6.40 -0.81 -5.51
N MET A 255 -7.18 -1.35 -6.45
CA MET A 255 -7.37 -0.78 -7.79
C MET A 255 -8.29 0.44 -7.73
N LEU A 256 -7.94 1.48 -8.51
CA LEU A 256 -8.70 2.71 -8.66
C LEU A 256 -9.12 2.87 -10.14
N PRO A 257 -10.25 2.29 -10.57
CA PRO A 257 -10.63 2.19 -11.98
C PRO A 257 -11.01 3.54 -12.64
N ARG A 258 -11.38 4.54 -11.85
CA ARG A 258 -11.91 5.83 -12.32
C ARG A 258 -11.33 6.99 -11.51
N ILE A 259 -10.01 7.19 -11.62
CA ILE A 259 -9.31 8.27 -10.91
C ILE A 259 -9.74 9.67 -11.36
N ASP A 260 -10.44 9.78 -12.49
CA ASP A 260 -11.03 11.01 -13.01
C ASP A 260 -12.30 11.44 -12.25
N LEU A 261 -12.91 10.56 -11.47
CA LEU A 261 -14.10 10.86 -10.68
C LEU A 261 -13.74 11.35 -9.28
N GLY A 262 -14.53 12.32 -8.78
CA GLY A 262 -14.44 12.79 -7.40
C GLY A 262 -13.00 13.12 -6.96
N VAL A 263 -12.57 12.61 -5.81
CA VAL A 263 -11.18 12.68 -5.34
C VAL A 263 -10.52 11.34 -5.61
N VAL A 264 -9.89 11.21 -6.79
CA VAL A 264 -9.13 10.00 -7.18
C VAL A 264 -9.99 8.73 -7.11
N GLY A 265 -11.20 8.81 -7.64
CA GLY A 265 -12.20 7.75 -7.64
C GLY A 265 -13.06 7.66 -6.37
N ALA A 266 -12.77 8.45 -5.33
CA ALA A 266 -13.65 8.58 -4.17
C ALA A 266 -14.81 9.51 -4.55
N VAL A 267 -16.02 8.95 -4.60
CA VAL A 267 -17.25 9.64 -5.05
C VAL A 267 -18.33 9.66 -3.97
N GLY A 268 -18.07 8.99 -2.84
CA GLY A 268 -18.94 8.93 -1.69
C GLY A 268 -18.64 10.00 -0.67
N ASN A 269 -19.65 10.34 0.12
CA ASN A 269 -19.58 11.30 1.20
C ASN A 269 -19.93 10.61 2.51
N TYR A 270 -19.00 10.59 3.47
CA TYR A 270 -19.24 10.09 4.82
C TYR A 270 -18.99 11.16 5.88
N LYS A 271 -17.76 11.66 6.02
CA LYS A 271 -17.41 12.75 6.93
C LYS A 271 -17.20 14.06 6.19
N THR A 272 -16.53 14.00 5.05
CA THR A 272 -16.32 15.13 4.14
C THR A 272 -16.72 14.76 2.72
N LYS A 273 -16.69 15.74 1.81
CA LYS A 273 -17.08 15.53 0.41
C LYS A 273 -16.05 14.67 -0.30
N ASN A 274 -16.51 13.65 -1.02
CA ASN A 274 -15.65 12.74 -1.81
C ASN A 274 -14.52 12.09 -0.99
N ASP A 275 -14.78 11.72 0.26
CA ASP A 275 -13.82 11.06 1.15
C ASP A 275 -13.93 9.52 1.13
N THR A 276 -14.93 8.99 0.41
CA THR A 276 -15.27 7.57 0.46
C THR A 276 -15.25 6.92 -0.93
N TRP A 277 -14.51 5.82 -1.08
CA TRP A 277 -14.60 4.95 -2.26
C TRP A 277 -15.81 4.02 -2.16
N LEU A 278 -16.73 4.15 -3.12
CA LEU A 278 -18.00 3.41 -3.21
C LEU A 278 -18.18 2.78 -4.59
N ILE A 279 -18.92 1.68 -4.67
CA ILE A 279 -19.27 1.04 -5.95
C ILE A 279 -20.51 1.71 -6.54
N THR A 280 -20.30 2.54 -7.56
CA THR A 280 -21.36 3.15 -8.37
C THR A 280 -21.36 2.57 -9.79
N SER A 281 -22.39 2.85 -10.58
CA SER A 281 -22.43 2.49 -12.00
C SER A 281 -21.22 3.03 -12.77
N ASP A 282 -20.82 4.28 -12.49
CA ASP A 282 -19.70 4.93 -13.17
C ASP A 282 -18.36 4.29 -12.83
N VAL A 283 -18.18 3.88 -11.57
CA VAL A 283 -16.99 3.15 -11.12
C VAL A 283 -16.91 1.78 -11.80
N LEU A 284 -18.04 1.05 -11.86
CA LEU A 284 -18.10 -0.29 -12.48
C LEU A 284 -17.69 -0.30 -13.95
N ILE A 285 -18.00 0.77 -14.71
CA ILE A 285 -17.58 0.92 -16.11
C ILE A 285 -16.06 0.83 -16.27
N GLY A 286 -15.29 1.36 -15.30
CA GLY A 286 -13.83 1.39 -15.37
C GLY A 286 -13.15 0.10 -14.90
N VAL A 287 -13.86 -0.79 -14.18
CA VAL A 287 -13.25 -1.95 -13.50
C VAL A 287 -12.46 -2.86 -14.46
N PRO A 288 -12.97 -3.26 -15.65
CA PRO A 288 -12.24 -4.15 -16.55
C PRO A 288 -10.94 -3.56 -17.10
N ASN A 289 -10.80 -2.23 -17.06
CA ASN A 289 -9.69 -1.48 -17.64
C ASN A 289 -8.96 -0.64 -16.58
N ALA A 290 -8.97 -1.06 -15.32
CA ALA A 290 -8.30 -0.32 -14.26
C ALA A 290 -6.79 -0.22 -14.55
N GLN A 291 -6.27 1.01 -14.57
CA GLN A 291 -4.86 1.32 -14.85
C GLN A 291 -4.13 1.93 -13.65
N ALA A 292 -4.86 2.28 -12.60
CA ALA A 292 -4.30 2.87 -11.40
C ALA A 292 -4.55 1.99 -10.17
N ALA A 293 -3.62 1.98 -9.25
CA ALA A 293 -3.77 1.40 -7.92
C ALA A 293 -3.10 2.26 -6.85
N HIS A 294 -3.43 2.00 -5.60
CA HIS A 294 -2.92 2.76 -4.44
C HIS A 294 -2.73 1.86 -3.22
N GLY A 295 -1.80 2.24 -2.34
CA GLY A 295 -1.55 1.58 -1.07
C GLY A 295 -1.93 2.47 0.10
N MET A 296 -2.66 1.90 1.07
CA MET A 296 -3.14 2.62 2.25
C MET A 296 -3.13 1.72 3.48
N ILE A 297 -3.38 2.30 4.65
CA ILE A 297 -3.45 1.59 5.94
C ILE A 297 -4.91 1.52 6.38
N ILE A 298 -5.38 0.34 6.76
CA ILE A 298 -6.68 0.11 7.39
C ILE A 298 -6.51 0.28 8.90
N THR A 299 -7.30 1.17 9.49
CA THR A 299 -7.21 1.58 10.91
C THR A 299 -8.47 1.33 11.70
N GLY A 300 -9.55 0.92 11.05
CA GLY A 300 -10.82 0.64 11.69
C GLY A 300 -11.89 0.15 10.72
N TYR A 301 -13.02 -0.25 11.29
CA TYR A 301 -14.22 -0.59 10.57
C TYR A 301 -15.46 -0.16 11.38
N ASP A 302 -16.56 0.09 10.68
CA ASP A 302 -17.89 0.28 11.27
C ASP A 302 -18.94 -0.38 10.38
N ASP A 303 -19.56 -1.45 10.88
CA ASP A 303 -20.60 -2.22 10.20
C ASP A 303 -21.89 -1.41 9.97
N ASN A 304 -22.10 -0.34 10.73
CA ASN A 304 -23.29 0.49 10.67
C ASN A 304 -23.04 1.86 10.02
N ALA A 305 -21.79 2.21 9.71
CA ALA A 305 -21.48 3.47 9.02
C ALA A 305 -22.13 3.49 7.63
N VAL A 306 -22.71 4.63 7.27
CA VAL A 306 -23.38 4.83 5.99
C VAL A 306 -22.75 6.00 5.25
N ALA A 307 -22.20 5.72 4.08
CA ALA A 307 -21.79 6.73 3.12
C ALA A 307 -22.86 6.86 2.02
N VAL A 308 -22.92 8.05 1.40
CA VAL A 308 -23.88 8.34 0.33
C VAL A 308 -23.13 8.71 -0.94
N ASP A 309 -23.46 8.04 -2.04
CA ASP A 309 -22.89 8.37 -3.35
C ASP A 309 -23.54 9.61 -3.98
N ASN A 310 -22.99 10.05 -5.11
CA ASN A 310 -23.46 11.20 -5.87
C ASN A 310 -24.87 11.07 -6.46
N TYR A 311 -25.49 9.87 -6.40
CA TYR A 311 -26.87 9.63 -6.81
C TYR A 311 -27.83 9.52 -5.60
N GLY A 312 -27.33 9.74 -4.38
CA GLY A 312 -28.13 9.61 -3.16
C GLY A 312 -28.32 8.18 -2.67
N LYS A 313 -27.66 7.18 -3.28
CA LYS A 313 -27.72 5.80 -2.81
C LYS A 313 -26.82 5.64 -1.59
N LYS A 314 -27.36 4.96 -0.57
CA LYS A 314 -26.69 4.64 0.69
C LYS A 314 -25.88 3.35 0.56
N HIS A 315 -24.69 3.36 1.15
CA HIS A 315 -23.77 2.22 1.23
C HIS A 315 -23.37 2.02 2.69
N THR A 316 -23.69 0.85 3.24
CA THR A 316 -23.47 0.54 4.67
C THR A 316 -22.26 -0.37 4.86
N GLY A 317 -21.49 -0.12 5.92
CA GLY A 317 -20.28 -0.88 6.24
C GLY A 317 -19.05 -0.23 5.62
N LEU A 318 -18.25 0.46 6.44
CA LEU A 318 -17.08 1.21 5.98
C LEU A 318 -15.82 0.76 6.71
N LEU A 319 -14.70 0.73 5.97
CA LEU A 319 -13.35 0.71 6.52
C LEU A 319 -12.84 2.14 6.69
N THR A 320 -12.12 2.42 7.78
CA THR A 320 -11.41 3.68 8.01
C THR A 320 -9.96 3.55 7.56
N LEU A 321 -9.52 4.43 6.68
CA LEU A 321 -8.23 4.37 6.01
C LEU A 321 -7.36 5.57 6.37
N ARG A 322 -6.07 5.33 6.66
CA ARG A 322 -5.04 6.36 6.69
C ARG A 322 -4.37 6.43 5.33
N ASN A 323 -4.46 7.60 4.71
CA ASN A 323 -3.84 7.89 3.41
C ASN A 323 -2.49 8.62 3.58
N SER A 324 -1.75 8.79 2.48
CA SER A 324 -0.41 9.38 2.43
C SER A 324 -0.34 10.64 1.55
N TRP A 325 -1.40 11.44 1.52
CA TRP A 325 -1.48 12.67 0.71
C TRP A 325 -1.37 13.96 1.54
N GLY A 326 -1.00 13.84 2.82
CA GLY A 326 -1.02 14.95 3.77
C GLY A 326 -2.42 15.20 4.37
N SER A 327 -2.45 15.91 5.50
CA SER A 327 -3.66 16.10 6.33
C SER A 327 -4.74 16.98 5.68
N ASN A 328 -4.40 17.72 4.61
CA ASN A 328 -5.35 18.64 3.95
C ASN A 328 -6.34 17.93 3.01
N TRP A 329 -6.26 16.61 2.88
CA TRP A 329 -7.08 15.82 1.95
C TRP A 329 -7.92 14.79 2.68
N GLY A 330 -9.15 14.57 2.19
CA GLY A 330 -10.14 13.69 2.83
C GLY A 330 -10.68 14.30 4.13
N ASP A 331 -10.79 13.47 5.16
CA ASP A 331 -11.11 13.88 6.52
C ASP A 331 -9.82 13.92 7.36
N ASN A 332 -9.12 15.06 7.30
CA ASN A 332 -7.86 15.25 8.02
C ASN A 332 -6.80 14.16 7.70
N GLY A 333 -6.68 13.76 6.43
CA GLY A 333 -5.80 12.68 5.97
C GLY A 333 -6.41 11.27 6.03
N GLN A 334 -7.62 11.15 6.59
CA GLN A 334 -8.39 9.92 6.59
C GLN A 334 -9.29 9.84 5.36
N PHE A 335 -9.50 8.62 4.88
CA PHE A 335 -10.47 8.29 3.86
C PHE A 335 -11.27 7.07 4.31
N TYR A 336 -12.33 6.76 3.58
CA TYR A 336 -13.20 5.64 3.88
C TYR A 336 -13.44 4.79 2.63
N MET A 337 -13.84 3.54 2.83
CA MET A 337 -14.12 2.62 1.73
C MET A 337 -15.23 1.67 2.12
N SER A 338 -16.23 1.51 1.24
CA SER A 338 -17.25 0.49 1.49
C SER A 338 -16.68 -0.91 1.42
N TYR A 339 -17.28 -1.82 2.19
CA TYR A 339 -16.92 -3.24 2.14
C TYR A 339 -17.00 -3.82 0.74
N ASP A 340 -17.98 -3.39 -0.08
CA ASP A 340 -18.10 -3.83 -1.47
C ASP A 340 -16.93 -3.35 -2.34
N TYR A 341 -16.50 -2.11 -2.19
CA TYR A 341 -15.35 -1.59 -2.93
C TYR A 341 -14.08 -2.36 -2.56
N PHE A 342 -13.86 -2.56 -1.26
CA PHE A 342 -12.76 -3.36 -0.74
C PHE A 342 -12.79 -4.79 -1.29
N ARG A 343 -13.94 -5.46 -1.21
CA ARG A 343 -14.11 -6.85 -1.68
C ARG A 343 -13.90 -7.00 -3.18
N LEU A 344 -14.28 -6.00 -3.97
CA LEU A 344 -14.11 -6.04 -5.41
C LEU A 344 -12.66 -5.79 -5.82
N LEU A 345 -12.08 -4.69 -5.34
CA LEU A 345 -10.91 -4.06 -5.96
C LEU A 345 -9.59 -4.25 -5.20
N THR A 346 -9.62 -4.86 -4.02
CA THR A 346 -8.38 -5.19 -3.28
C THR A 346 -7.70 -6.41 -3.89
N TYR A 347 -6.37 -6.34 -4.00
CA TYR A 347 -5.54 -7.42 -4.55
C TYR A 347 -4.32 -7.79 -3.70
N ASP A 348 -4.09 -7.11 -2.56
CA ASP A 348 -3.06 -7.45 -1.58
C ASP A 348 -3.45 -6.89 -0.20
N VAL A 349 -3.19 -7.63 0.88
CA VAL A 349 -3.42 -7.20 2.27
C VAL A 349 -2.39 -7.86 3.19
N ARG A 350 -1.67 -7.02 3.94
CA ARG A 350 -0.62 -7.41 4.90
C ARG A 350 -1.00 -6.93 6.28
N ARG A 351 -1.10 -7.86 7.22
CA ARG A 351 -1.29 -7.57 8.65
C ARG A 351 0.07 -7.30 9.29
N PHE A 352 0.13 -6.32 10.19
CA PHE A 352 1.29 -6.09 11.05
C PHE A 352 0.87 -6.17 12.51
N SER A 353 1.57 -7.00 13.27
CA SER A 353 1.25 -7.32 14.67
C SER A 353 2.47 -7.06 15.55
N PRO A 354 2.33 -6.53 16.76
CA PRO A 354 3.42 -6.55 17.74
C PRO A 354 3.95 -7.97 17.94
N ASN A 355 5.27 -8.10 18.16
CA ASN A 355 5.92 -9.40 18.41
C ASN A 355 5.69 -9.91 19.83
#